data_AF-X1S3C4-F1
#
_entry.id   AF-X1S3C4-F1
#
_cell.length_a   1.000
_cell.length_b   1.000
_cell.length_c   1.000
_cell.angle_alpha   90.00
_cell.angle_beta   90.00
_cell.angle_gamma   90.00
#
_symmetry.space_group_name_H-M   'P 1'
#
loop_
_entity.id
_entity.type
_entity.pdbx_description
1 polymer ?
#
loop_
_entity_poly.entity_id
_entity_poly.type
_entity_poly.pdbx_seq_one_letter_code
_entity_poly.pdbx_strand_id
1 'polypeptide(L)'
;METVLYPILADSEKNAKKMEEKYARKYPIYYDPSKKVPKMLNQEIKLSKGGRMPGMLIVDKQGIIQFAYYGDSMQDIPKNEKIFEILEKI
;
A
#
# COMPACT_ATOMS: atom_id res chain seq x y z
N MET A 1 3.06 -15.29 -13.37
CA MET A 1 3.00 -13.84 -13.62
C MET A 1 4.13 -13.16 -12.87
N GLU A 2 4.76 -12.16 -13.47
CA GLU A 2 5.74 -11.31 -12.78
C GLU A 2 4.98 -10.13 -12.17
N THR A 3 4.80 -10.15 -10.86
CA THR A 3 4.13 -9.09 -10.10
C THR A 3 5.11 -8.55 -9.09
N VAL A 4 5.25 -7.22 -9.05
CA VAL A 4 6.14 -6.55 -8.11
C VAL A 4 5.30 -5.86 -7.05
N LEU A 5 5.58 -6.15 -5.78
CA LEU A 5 4.99 -5.46 -4.65
C LEU A 5 5.77 -4.17 -4.40
N TYR A 6 5.09 -3.03 -4.35
CA TYR A 6 5.65 -1.73 -3.97
C TYR A 6 4.99 -1.20 -2.68
N PRO A 7 5.43 -1.66 -1.49
CA PRO A 7 5.06 -1.07 -0.21
C PRO A 7 5.54 0.38 -0.13
N ILE A 8 4.62 1.29 0.20
CA ILE A 8 4.90 2.71 0.37
C ILE A 8 4.87 3.04 1.86
N LEU A 9 6.02 3.46 2.41
CA LEU A 9 6.11 3.94 3.79
C LEU A 9 6.17 5.46 3.78
N ALA A 10 5.20 6.11 4.40
CA ALA A 10 5.10 7.57 4.45
C ALA A 10 5.04 8.11 5.89
N ASP A 11 5.67 7.40 6.82
CA ASP A 11 5.79 7.75 8.24
C ASP A 11 7.16 8.40 8.53
N SER A 12 7.63 8.40 9.78
CA SER A 12 8.97 8.87 10.15
C SER A 12 10.09 8.00 9.57
N GLU A 13 11.25 8.61 9.36
CA GLU A 13 12.45 7.90 8.88
C GLU A 13 12.86 6.75 9.82
N LYS A 14 12.73 6.96 11.13
CA LYS A 14 12.99 5.93 12.14
C LYS A 14 12.08 4.71 11.94
N ASN A 15 10.78 4.94 11.69
CA ASN A 15 9.84 3.85 11.42
C ASN A 15 10.12 3.20 10.07
N ALA A 16 10.48 3.98 9.04
CA ALA A 16 10.86 3.45 7.74
C ALA A 16 12.06 2.51 7.84
N LYS A 17 13.15 2.93 8.49
CA LYS A 17 14.34 2.09 8.75
C LYS A 17 13.99 0.81 9.51
N LYS A 18 13.19 0.92 10.57
CA LYS A 18 12.73 -0.24 11.34
C LYS A 18 11.94 -1.24 10.49
N MET A 19 11.08 -0.75 9.60
CA MET A 19 10.30 -1.60 8.70
C MET A 19 11.16 -2.21 7.59
N GLU A 20 12.11 -1.46 7.06
CA GLU A 20 13.10 -1.93 6.09
C GLU A 20 13.94 -3.08 6.66
N GLU A 21 14.56 -2.89 7.81
CA GLU A 21 15.35 -3.91 8.50
C GLU A 21 14.55 -5.19 8.76
N LYS A 22 13.25 -5.03 9.08
CA LYS A 22 12.36 -6.14 9.42
C LYS A 22 11.79 -6.87 8.20
N TYR A 23 11.48 -6.17 7.10
CA TYR A 23 10.66 -6.70 6.01
C TYR A 23 11.29 -6.60 4.61
N ALA A 24 12.26 -5.72 4.38
CA ALA A 24 12.80 -5.48 3.03
C ALA A 24 13.48 -6.71 2.40
N ARG A 25 13.87 -7.69 3.23
CA ARG A 25 14.37 -9.00 2.76
C ARG A 25 13.34 -9.80 1.97
N LYS A 26 12.05 -9.51 2.14
CA LYS A 26 10.94 -10.20 1.45
C LYS A 26 10.46 -9.44 0.21
N TYR A 27 10.42 -8.10 0.29
CA TYR A 27 9.97 -7.22 -0.79
C TYR A 27 10.69 -5.87 -0.70
N PRO A 28 11.05 -5.22 -1.81
CA PRO A 28 11.60 -3.85 -1.77
C PRO A 28 10.59 -2.90 -1.11
N ILE A 29 11.06 -1.87 -0.42
CA ILE A 29 10.22 -0.88 0.26
C ILE A 29 10.57 0.51 -0.27
N TYR A 30 9.56 1.30 -0.60
CA TYR A 30 9.73 2.69 -0.97
C TYR A 30 9.38 3.61 0.20
N TYR A 31 10.35 4.38 0.67
CA TYR A 31 10.14 5.41 1.69
C TYR A 31 9.79 6.76 1.02
N ASP A 32 8.60 7.27 1.31
CA ASP A 32 8.10 8.58 0.88
C ASP A 32 8.07 9.58 2.04
N PRO A 33 9.19 10.26 2.34
CA PRO A 33 9.25 11.26 3.41
C PRO A 33 8.32 12.47 3.14
N SER A 34 8.03 12.74 1.87
CA SER A 34 7.19 13.88 1.45
C SER A 34 5.69 13.64 1.63
N LYS A 35 5.30 12.37 1.86
CA LYS A 35 3.91 11.92 1.92
C LYS A 35 3.14 12.28 0.64
N LYS A 36 3.81 12.35 -0.50
CA LYS A 36 3.21 12.70 -1.80
C LYS A 36 2.31 11.59 -2.31
N VAL A 37 2.76 10.35 -2.28
CA VAL A 37 1.96 9.19 -2.73
C VAL A 37 0.64 9.08 -1.97
N PRO A 38 0.60 9.05 -0.62
CA PRO A 38 -0.68 8.88 0.06
C PRO A 38 -1.59 10.13 -0.05
N LYS A 39 -1.03 11.32 -0.35
CA LYS A 39 -1.84 12.49 -0.74
C LYS A 39 -2.47 12.32 -2.11
N MET A 40 -1.73 11.86 -3.12
CA MET A 40 -2.27 11.57 -4.46
C MET A 40 -3.37 10.52 -4.40
N LEU A 41 -3.26 9.56 -3.48
CA LEU A 41 -4.24 8.52 -3.26
C LEU A 41 -5.43 8.97 -2.39
N ASN A 42 -5.46 10.21 -1.89
CA ASN A 42 -6.48 10.70 -0.96
C ASN A 42 -6.68 9.79 0.27
N GLN A 43 -5.60 9.17 0.78
CA GLN A 43 -5.69 8.33 1.98
C GLN A 43 -6.00 9.18 3.21
N GLU A 44 -7.14 8.92 3.82
CA GLU A 44 -7.60 9.62 5.01
C GLU A 44 -6.73 9.33 6.23
N ILE A 45 -6.54 10.33 7.08
CA ILE A 45 -5.95 10.16 8.41
C ILE A 45 -7.07 10.34 9.44
N LYS A 46 -7.38 9.27 10.16
CA LYS A 46 -8.38 9.29 11.24
C LYS A 46 -7.65 9.07 12.56
N LEU A 47 -7.40 10.16 13.30
CA LEU A 47 -6.71 10.10 14.61
C LEU A 47 -7.45 9.19 15.61
N SER A 48 -8.79 9.23 15.60
CA SER A 48 -9.64 8.33 16.39
C SER A 48 -9.49 6.85 16.00
N LYS A 49 -8.98 6.56 14.81
CA LYS A 49 -8.73 5.20 14.29
C LYS A 49 -7.25 4.84 14.24
N GLY A 50 -6.39 5.58 14.94
CA GLY A 50 -4.99 5.20 15.14
C GLY A 50 -4.04 5.46 13.96
N GLY A 51 -4.45 6.23 12.94
CA GLY A 51 -3.53 6.67 11.91
C GLY A 51 -4.14 6.84 10.51
N ARG A 52 -3.32 6.59 9.50
CA ARG A 52 -3.68 6.66 8.08
C ARG A 52 -4.39 5.39 7.66
N MET A 53 -5.51 5.51 6.98
CA MET A 53 -6.27 4.38 6.49
C MET A 53 -5.49 3.60 5.42
N PRO A 54 -5.59 2.26 5.40
CA PRO A 54 -4.98 1.43 4.38
C PRO A 54 -5.47 1.82 2.98
N GLY A 55 -4.58 1.72 1.99
CA GLY A 55 -4.98 1.80 0.59
C GLY A 55 -4.07 0.94 -0.27
N MET A 56 -4.65 0.34 -1.29
CA MET A 56 -3.95 -0.57 -2.19
C MET A 56 -4.48 -0.42 -3.60
N LEU A 57 -3.54 -0.37 -4.56
CA LEU A 57 -3.85 -0.37 -5.98
C LEU A 57 -3.24 -1.61 -6.63
N ILE A 58 -3.94 -2.15 -7.63
CA ILE A 58 -3.36 -3.05 -8.63
C ILE A 58 -3.29 -2.26 -9.92
N VAL A 59 -2.08 -2.10 -10.44
CA VAL A 59 -1.80 -1.37 -11.67
C VAL A 59 -1.24 -2.37 -12.68
N ASP A 60 -1.81 -2.42 -13.87
CA ASP A 60 -1.32 -3.28 -14.93
C ASP A 60 -0.04 -2.73 -15.59
N LYS A 61 0.48 -3.46 -16.58
CA LYS A 61 1.72 -3.09 -17.29
C LYS A 61 1.56 -1.85 -18.19
N GLN A 62 0.32 -1.46 -18.50
CA GLN A 62 0.01 -0.25 -19.25
C GLN A 62 -0.16 0.97 -18.34
N GLY A 63 -0.05 0.79 -17.01
CA GLY A 63 -0.21 1.86 -16.03
C GLY A 63 -1.66 2.13 -15.66
N ILE A 64 -2.60 1.24 -16.02
CA ILE A 64 -4.02 1.40 -15.70
C ILE A 64 -4.33 0.76 -14.35
N ILE A 65 -5.10 1.46 -13.52
CA ILE A 65 -5.58 0.95 -12.24
C ILE A 65 -6.70 -0.05 -12.52
N GLN A 66 -6.41 -1.33 -12.27
CA GLN A 66 -7.36 -2.43 -12.41
C GLN A 66 -8.15 -2.69 -11.12
N PHE A 67 -7.60 -2.25 -9.98
CA PHE A 67 -8.27 -2.31 -8.69
C PHE A 67 -7.77 -1.20 -7.79
N ALA A 68 -8.70 -0.58 -7.06
CA ALA A 68 -8.40 0.37 -6.00
C ALA A 68 -9.20 0.00 -4.75
N TYR A 69 -8.51 -0.03 -3.61
CA TYR A 69 -9.14 -0.29 -2.32
C TYR A 69 -8.67 0.76 -1.32
N TYR A 70 -9.64 1.32 -0.58
CA TYR A 70 -9.43 2.29 0.47
C TYR A 70 -10.20 1.81 1.70
N GLY A 71 -9.48 1.51 2.78
CA GLY A 71 -10.08 0.96 3.98
C GLY A 71 -10.78 2.02 4.82
N ASP A 72 -11.89 1.67 5.45
CA ASP A 72 -12.59 2.53 6.40
C ASP A 72 -12.01 2.46 7.82
N SER A 73 -11.17 1.46 8.09
CA SER A 73 -10.46 1.27 9.36
C SER A 73 -9.08 0.67 9.14
N MET A 74 -8.23 0.67 10.17
CA MET A 74 -6.90 0.05 10.10
C MET A 74 -6.92 -1.46 9.81
N GLN A 75 -7.99 -2.15 10.19
CA GLN A 75 -8.16 -3.59 9.96
C GLN A 75 -8.94 -3.89 8.68
N ASP A 76 -9.52 -2.86 8.06
CA ASP A 76 -10.25 -2.97 6.80
C ASP A 76 -9.24 -3.00 5.66
N ILE A 77 -8.81 -4.22 5.34
CA ILE A 77 -7.87 -4.54 4.26
C ILE A 77 -8.50 -5.62 3.36
N PRO A 78 -8.19 -5.62 2.06
CA PRO A 78 -8.81 -6.56 1.15
C PRO A 78 -8.32 -7.98 1.42
N LYS A 79 -9.23 -8.95 1.26
CA LYS A 79 -8.89 -10.38 1.39
C LYS A 79 -8.02 -10.86 0.24
N ASN A 80 -7.08 -11.76 0.53
CA ASN A 80 -6.15 -12.30 -0.46
C ASN A 80 -6.88 -12.96 -1.64
N GLU A 81 -7.96 -13.70 -1.39
CA GLU A 81 -8.73 -14.37 -2.44
C GLU A 81 -9.25 -13.36 -3.47
N LYS A 82 -9.69 -12.18 -3.01
CA LYS A 82 -10.16 -11.13 -3.91
C LYS A 82 -9.04 -10.58 -4.78
N ILE A 83 -7.84 -10.46 -4.22
CA ILE A 83 -6.67 -9.95 -4.92
C ILE A 83 -6.21 -10.93 -5.99
N PHE A 84 -6.13 -12.22 -5.66
CA PHE A 84 -5.77 -13.26 -6.62
C PHE A 84 -6.80 -13.36 -7.75
N GLU A 85 -8.11 -13.29 -7.44
CA GLU A 85 -9.18 -13.27 -8.46
C GLU A 85 -9.02 -12.12 -9.48
N ILE A 86 -8.52 -10.97 -9.03
CA ILE A 86 -8.26 -9.82 -9.92
C ILE A 86 -6.99 -10.05 -10.73
N LEU A 87 -5.91 -10.48 -10.08
CA LEU A 87 -4.62 -10.74 -10.74
C LEU A 87 -4.75 -11.81 -11.83
N GLU A 88 -5.56 -12.85 -11.63
CA GLU A 88 -5.80 -13.88 -12.65
C GLU A 88 -6.51 -13.37 -13.91
N LYS A 89 -7.15 -12.20 -13.85
CA LYS A 89 -7.93 -11.60 -14.96
C LYS A 89 -7.15 -10.53 -15.75
N ILE A 90 -5.94 -10.19 -15.32
CA ILE A 90 -5.07 -9.14 -15.92
C ILE A 90 -3.93 -9.81 -16.68
#